data_AF-A0A9P9PSI0-F1
#
_entry.id   AF-A0A9P9PSI0-F1
#
_cell.length_a   1.000
_cell.length_b   1.000
_cell.length_c   1.000
_cell.angle_alpha   90.00
_cell.angle_beta   90.00
_cell.angle_gamma   90.00
#
_symmetry.space_group_name_H-M   'P 1'
#
loop_
_entity.id
_entity.type
_entity.pdbx_description
1 polymer ?
#
loop_
_entity_poly.entity_id
_entity_poly.type
_entity_poly.pdbx_seq_one_letter_code
_entity_poly.pdbx_strand_id
1 'polypeptide(L)'
;MFKRLFGENGAKNVVTLFHKPSNQASTRVLTLLKQANAQSVSHATEDQASSHDAQNKAERTEFELDVTEAPPTPDQLKNILEYLGGPSAAGKLISGASDESDALRRLKADGDVFQRPLVVDWNQGKAVTGENESEILSLLRSASKET
;
A
#
# COMPACT_ATOMS: atom_id res chain seq x y z
N MET A 1 -22.87 0.28 37.10
CA MET A 1 -22.61 1.46 36.25
C MET A 1 -21.14 1.82 36.39
N PHE A 2 -20.25 1.26 35.56
CA PHE A 2 -18.90 1.78 35.33
C PHE A 2 -18.47 1.44 33.90
N LYS A 3 -17.83 2.45 33.30
CA LYS A 3 -17.71 2.77 31.88
C LYS A 3 -16.62 1.90 31.23
N ARG A 4 -16.94 1.16 30.16
CA ARG A 4 -15.93 0.62 29.24
C ARG A 4 -15.47 1.77 28.33
N LEU A 5 -14.47 2.53 28.79
CA LEU A 5 -13.74 3.53 28.01
C LEU A 5 -12.47 2.88 27.43
N PHE A 6 -12.64 1.99 26.46
CA PHE A 6 -11.57 1.65 25.52
C PHE A 6 -12.17 1.80 24.12
N GLY A 7 -12.33 3.06 23.73
CA GLY A 7 -12.36 3.45 22.33
C GLY A 7 -10.95 3.79 21.89
N GLU A 8 -10.65 3.49 20.64
CA GLU A 8 -9.62 4.13 19.81
C GLU A 8 -8.15 3.82 20.14
N ASN A 9 -7.63 2.79 19.46
CA ASN A 9 -6.42 2.94 18.65
C ASN A 9 -6.65 2.08 17.40
N GLY A 10 -7.34 2.64 16.40
CA GLY A 10 -7.50 1.97 15.11
C GLY A 10 -6.11 1.60 14.58
N ALA A 11 -5.94 0.35 14.12
CA ALA A 11 -4.69 -0.07 13.52
C ALA A 11 -4.35 0.92 12.38
N LYS A 12 -3.17 1.55 12.45
CA LYS A 12 -2.75 2.49 11.41
C LYS A 12 -2.74 1.75 10.07
N ASN A 13 -3.45 2.28 9.08
CA ASN A 13 -3.37 1.76 7.72
C ASN A 13 -1.98 2.10 7.17
N VAL A 14 -1.18 1.09 6.85
CA VAL A 14 0.17 1.26 6.32
C VAL A 14 0.17 0.84 4.86
N VAL A 15 0.56 1.76 3.99
CA VAL A 15 0.80 1.50 2.56
C VAL A 15 2.29 1.58 2.31
N THR A 16 2.90 0.47 1.91
CA THR A 16 4.32 0.42 1.53
C THR A 16 4.46 0.51 0.01
N LEU A 17 5.33 1.42 -0.43
CA LEU A 17 5.84 1.47 -1.80
C LEU A 17 7.25 0.88 -1.84
N PHE A 18 7.41 -0.21 -2.60
CA PHE A 18 8.72 -0.70 -3.01
C PHE A 18 9.19 0.08 -4.25
N HIS A 19 10.08 1.03 -4.01
CA HIS A 19 10.55 2.04 -4.97
C HIS A 19 11.90 1.67 -5.60
N LYS A 20 12.15 2.12 -6.82
CA LYS A 20 13.48 2.14 -7.45
C LYS A 20 13.69 3.50 -8.15
N PRO A 21 14.61 4.37 -7.69
CA PRO A 21 14.78 5.71 -8.24
C PRO A 21 15.18 5.72 -9.72
N SER A 22 15.93 4.71 -10.16
CA SER A 22 16.32 4.53 -11.56
C SER A 22 15.15 4.13 -12.47
N ASN A 23 13.98 3.81 -11.92
CA ASN A 23 12.78 3.50 -12.67
C ASN A 23 11.80 4.70 -12.64
N GLN A 24 11.53 5.28 -13.81
CA GLN A 24 10.61 6.42 -13.96
C GLN A 24 9.19 6.11 -13.45
N ALA A 25 8.69 4.90 -13.68
CA ALA A 25 7.39 4.43 -13.18
C ALA A 25 7.33 4.50 -11.65
N SER A 26 8.40 4.07 -10.98
CA SER A 26 8.54 4.14 -9.53
C SER A 26 8.50 5.57 -9.00
N THR A 27 9.10 6.53 -9.70
CA THR A 27 9.09 7.95 -9.31
C THR A 27 7.71 8.60 -9.49
N ARG A 28 6.97 8.23 -10.54
CA ARG A 28 5.57 8.67 -10.73
C ARG A 28 4.68 8.17 -9.59
N VAL A 29 4.74 6.87 -9.29
CA VAL A 29 3.94 6.28 -8.21
C VAL A 29 4.28 6.89 -6.85
N LEU A 30 5.57 7.14 -6.57
CA LEU A 30 5.98 7.83 -5.33
C LEU A 30 5.35 9.23 -5.23
N THR A 31 5.32 9.98 -6.32
CA THR A 31 4.73 11.33 -6.35
C THR A 31 3.22 11.27 -6.12
N LEU A 32 2.53 10.34 -6.78
CA LEU A 32 1.10 10.10 -6.62
C LEU A 32 0.74 9.78 -5.16
N LEU A 33 1.45 8.82 -4.54
CA LEU A 33 1.19 8.42 -3.16
C LEU A 33 1.45 9.56 -2.16
N LYS A 34 2.50 10.36 -2.38
CA LYS A 34 2.78 11.55 -1.55
C LYS A 34 1.69 12.60 -1.65
N GLN A 35 1.19 12.86 -2.86
CA GLN A 35 0.08 13.80 -3.08
C GLN A 35 -1.20 13.31 -2.39
N ALA A 36 -1.56 12.04 -2.59
CA ALA A 36 -2.71 11.44 -1.93
C ALA A 36 -2.62 11.52 -0.39
N ASN A 37 -1.46 11.19 0.18
CA ASN A 37 -1.24 11.27 1.63
C ASN A 37 -1.33 12.72 2.16
N ALA A 38 -0.73 13.69 1.45
CA ALA A 38 -0.76 15.10 1.86
C ALA A 38 -2.17 15.73 1.80
N GLN A 39 -2.99 15.31 0.82
CA GLN A 39 -4.38 15.74 0.70
C GLN A 39 -5.23 15.25 1.88
N SER A 40 -4.96 14.05 2.40
CA SER A 40 -5.64 13.50 3.57
C SER A 40 -5.32 14.29 4.86
N VAL A 41 -4.07 14.71 5.05
CA VAL A 41 -3.63 15.44 6.26
C VAL A 41 -4.06 16.91 6.26
N SER A 42 -3.96 17.61 5.12
CA SER A 42 -4.21 19.07 5.05
C SER A 42 -5.68 19.43 5.28
N HIS A 43 -6.61 18.54 4.93
CA HIS A 43 -8.04 18.77 5.10
C HIS A 43 -8.54 18.42 6.53
N ALA A 44 -7.68 17.89 7.39
CA ALA A 44 -7.99 17.62 8.80
C ALA A 44 -7.92 18.87 9.68
N THR A 45 -7.16 19.90 9.29
CA THR A 45 -6.96 21.13 10.08
C THR A 45 -7.92 22.27 9.74
N GLU A 46 -8.49 22.29 8.53
CA GLU A 46 -9.33 23.41 8.07
C GLU A 46 -10.83 23.29 8.44
N ASP A 47 -11.36 22.09 8.72
CA ASP A 47 -12.82 21.84 8.75
C ASP A 47 -13.43 21.75 10.17
N GLN A 48 -12.70 22.15 11.23
CA GLN A 48 -13.20 22.08 12.61
C GLN A 48 -14.13 23.25 13.02
N ALA A 49 -14.59 24.09 12.06
CA ALA A 49 -15.31 25.34 12.39
C ALA A 49 -16.67 25.54 11.72
N SER A 50 -17.23 24.61 10.94
CA SER A 50 -18.60 24.81 10.43
C SER A 50 -19.38 23.51 10.29
N SER A 51 -20.50 23.44 11.02
CA SER A 51 -21.51 22.41 10.93
C SER A 51 -21.98 22.20 9.49
N HIS A 52 -21.58 21.07 8.88
CA HIS A 52 -22.34 20.43 7.83
C HIS A 52 -22.13 18.91 7.83
N ASP A 53 -22.80 18.25 8.78
CA ASP A 53 -23.07 16.81 8.73
C ASP A 53 -23.75 16.44 7.41
N ALA A 54 -23.07 15.63 6.58
CA ALA A 54 -23.61 14.55 5.73
C ALA A 54 -23.00 14.42 4.32
N GLN A 55 -22.34 15.43 3.75
CA GLN A 55 -21.90 15.36 2.34
C GLN A 55 -20.38 15.29 2.12
N ASN A 56 -19.54 15.69 3.09
CA ASN A 56 -18.07 15.76 2.94
C ASN A 56 -17.31 14.63 3.67
N LYS A 57 -17.97 13.47 3.78
CA LYS A 57 -17.34 12.16 4.06
C LYS A 57 -17.06 11.44 2.73
N ALA A 58 -16.69 12.20 1.70
CA ALA A 58 -16.16 11.62 0.47
C ALA A 58 -14.75 11.10 0.77
N GLU A 59 -14.66 9.80 1.03
CA GLU A 59 -13.46 8.97 0.80
C GLU A 59 -12.13 9.53 1.36
N ARG A 60 -12.11 9.87 2.66
CA ARG A 60 -10.88 10.24 3.38
C ARG A 60 -10.03 8.98 3.59
N THR A 61 -8.93 8.80 2.85
CA THR A 61 -7.96 7.72 3.11
C THR A 61 -6.79 8.26 3.93
N GLU A 62 -6.88 8.13 5.25
CA GLU A 62 -5.73 8.39 6.12
C GLU A 62 -4.88 7.12 6.17
N PHE A 63 -3.65 7.19 5.67
CA PHE A 63 -2.70 6.07 5.68
C PHE A 63 -1.28 6.58 5.93
N GLU A 64 -0.44 5.76 6.56
CA GLU A 64 0.99 6.01 6.65
C GLU A 64 1.67 5.48 5.38
N LEU A 65 2.29 6.38 4.63
CA LEU A 65 3.10 6.03 3.47
C LEU A 65 4.51 5.62 3.92
N ASP A 66 4.84 4.35 3.76
CA ASP A 66 6.19 3.81 3.89
C ASP A 66 6.83 3.67 2.51
N VAL A 67 8.08 4.09 2.35
CA VAL A 67 8.80 4.01 1.07
C VAL A 67 10.12 3.30 1.31
N THR A 68 10.32 2.19 0.61
CA THR A 68 11.54 1.39 0.75
C THR A 68 12.16 1.07 -0.59
N GLU A 69 13.49 1.14 -0.65
CA GLU A 69 14.30 0.70 -1.78
C GLU A 69 14.90 -0.69 -1.53
N ALA A 70 14.67 -1.28 -0.36
CA ALA A 70 15.07 -2.66 -0.12
C ALA A 70 14.07 -3.63 -0.79
N PRO A 71 14.50 -4.80 -1.26
CA PRO A 71 13.56 -5.88 -1.60
C PRO A 71 12.72 -6.27 -0.37
N PRO A 72 11.53 -6.87 -0.56
CA PRO A 72 10.74 -7.37 0.56
C PRO A 72 11.49 -8.48 1.31
N THR A 73 11.23 -8.59 2.61
CA THR A 73 11.65 -9.75 3.38
C THR A 73 10.94 -11.03 2.89
N PRO A 74 11.46 -12.23 3.21
CA PRO A 74 10.82 -13.49 2.80
C PRO A 74 9.35 -13.62 3.22
N ASP A 75 9.01 -13.13 4.42
CA ASP A 75 7.64 -13.18 4.92
C ASP A 75 6.74 -12.18 4.18
N GLN A 76 7.23 -10.95 3.99
CA GLN A 76 6.54 -9.95 3.17
C GLN A 76 6.27 -10.46 1.76
N LEU A 77 7.24 -11.12 1.11
CA LEU A 77 7.05 -11.67 -0.23
C LEU A 77 5.89 -12.68 -0.27
N LYS A 78 5.81 -13.58 0.72
CA LYS A 78 4.71 -14.55 0.82
C LYS A 78 3.36 -13.87 0.96
N ASN A 79 3.25 -12.91 1.88
CA ASN A 79 2.00 -12.16 2.07
C ASN A 79 1.58 -11.42 0.79
N ILE A 80 2.54 -10.80 0.08
CA ILE A 80 2.27 -10.11 -1.18
C ILE A 80 1.79 -11.10 -2.27
N LEU A 81 2.38 -12.29 -2.36
CA LEU A 81 1.93 -13.32 -3.30
C LEU A 81 0.47 -13.70 -3.03
N GLU A 82 0.10 -13.91 -1.77
CA GLU A 82 -1.27 -14.19 -1.37
C GLU A 82 -2.23 -13.05 -1.77
N TYR A 83 -1.83 -11.78 -1.55
CA TYR A 83 -2.62 -10.60 -1.94
C TYR A 83 -2.83 -10.49 -3.46
N LEU A 84 -1.94 -11.08 -4.27
CA LEU A 84 -2.00 -11.11 -5.73
C LEU A 84 -2.66 -12.37 -6.29
N GLY A 85 -3.29 -13.19 -5.44
CA GLY A 85 -3.99 -14.41 -5.84
C GLY A 85 -3.14 -15.69 -5.78
N GLY A 86 -2.08 -15.68 -4.97
CA GLY A 86 -1.28 -16.85 -4.60
C GLY A 86 -0.05 -17.07 -5.49
N PRO A 87 0.50 -18.31 -5.52
CA PRO A 87 1.83 -18.61 -6.07
C PRO A 87 1.98 -18.32 -7.56
N SER A 88 0.89 -18.26 -8.32
CA SER A 88 0.88 -17.88 -9.74
C SER A 88 1.38 -16.45 -9.99
N ALA A 89 1.41 -15.60 -8.95
CA ALA A 89 1.96 -14.25 -9.02
C ALA A 89 3.50 -14.19 -8.92
N ALA A 90 4.17 -15.33 -8.64
CA ALA A 90 5.62 -15.40 -8.47
C ALA A 90 6.40 -14.74 -9.62
N GLY A 91 6.09 -15.11 -10.87
CA GLY A 91 6.75 -14.55 -12.05
C GLY A 91 6.46 -13.07 -12.30
N LYS A 92 5.36 -12.53 -11.75
CA LYS A 92 5.02 -11.11 -11.83
C LYS A 92 5.84 -10.26 -10.84
N LEU A 93 6.15 -10.82 -9.68
CA LEU A 93 6.93 -10.15 -8.64
C LEU A 93 8.44 -10.37 -8.80
N ILE A 94 8.84 -11.55 -9.25
CA ILE A 94 10.24 -11.97 -9.36
C ILE A 94 10.50 -12.46 -10.77
N SER A 95 11.37 -11.78 -11.51
CA SER A 95 11.70 -12.16 -12.88
C SER A 95 12.22 -13.60 -12.96
N GLY A 96 11.54 -14.40 -13.79
CA GLY A 96 11.89 -15.79 -14.05
C GLY A 96 11.49 -16.77 -12.95
N ALA A 97 10.78 -16.33 -11.91
CA ALA A 97 10.25 -17.23 -10.90
C ALA A 97 9.05 -18.02 -11.46
N SER A 98 9.06 -19.33 -11.18
CA SER A 98 7.96 -20.24 -11.58
C SER A 98 6.98 -20.52 -10.43
N ASP A 99 7.45 -20.41 -9.19
CA ASP A 99 6.70 -20.71 -7.98
C ASP A 99 7.25 -19.91 -6.78
N GLU A 100 6.58 -19.97 -5.64
CA GLU A 100 6.98 -19.26 -4.41
C GLU A 100 8.40 -19.63 -3.96
N SER A 101 8.77 -20.91 -4.02
CA SER A 101 10.08 -21.35 -3.53
C SER A 101 11.20 -20.82 -4.42
N ASP A 102 11.00 -20.85 -5.73
CA ASP A 102 11.93 -20.26 -6.69
C ASP A 102 12.01 -18.73 -6.55
N ALA A 103 10.86 -18.06 -6.35
CA ALA A 103 10.80 -16.62 -6.09
C ALA A 103 11.63 -16.22 -4.86
N LEU A 104 11.45 -16.93 -3.74
CA LEU A 104 12.21 -16.71 -2.51
C LEU A 104 13.71 -16.96 -2.69
N ARG A 105 14.08 -18.03 -3.42
CA ARG A 105 15.48 -18.35 -3.70
C ARG A 105 16.14 -17.26 -4.54
N ARG A 106 15.47 -16.79 -5.59
CA ARG A 106 15.97 -15.74 -6.49
C ARG A 106 16.11 -14.41 -5.76
N LEU A 107 15.10 -14.01 -5.00
CA LEU A 107 15.13 -12.76 -4.24
C LEU A 107 16.28 -12.70 -3.22
N LYS A 108 16.61 -13.83 -2.60
CA LYS A 108 17.77 -13.93 -1.69
C LYS A 108 19.11 -13.85 -2.41
N ALA A 109 19.17 -14.35 -3.64
CA ALA A 109 20.39 -14.34 -4.44
C ALA A 109 20.67 -12.97 -5.06
N ASP A 110 19.62 -12.30 -5.51
CA ASP A 110 19.68 -10.96 -6.07
C ASP A 110 18.38 -10.20 -5.73
N GLY A 111 18.51 -8.99 -5.19
CA GLY A 111 17.35 -8.15 -4.86
C GLY A 111 16.78 -7.43 -6.08
N ASP A 112 17.51 -7.37 -7.18
CA ASP A 112 17.16 -6.60 -8.37
C ASP A 112 16.13 -7.29 -9.27
N VAL A 113 16.04 -8.63 -9.20
CA VAL A 113 15.00 -9.42 -9.86
C VAL A 113 13.57 -9.07 -9.40
N PHE A 114 13.43 -8.41 -8.24
CA PHE A 114 12.15 -7.95 -7.73
C PHE A 114 11.60 -6.79 -8.56
N GLN A 115 10.42 -7.01 -9.13
CA GLN A 115 9.75 -6.06 -10.00
C GLN A 115 9.21 -4.88 -9.20
N ARG A 116 9.62 -3.68 -9.61
CA ARG A 116 9.25 -2.41 -8.98
C ARG A 116 8.74 -1.45 -10.05
N PRO A 117 7.79 -0.55 -9.75
CA PRO A 117 7.17 -0.35 -8.44
C PRO A 117 6.17 -1.45 -8.03
N LEU A 118 6.03 -1.65 -6.72
CA LEU A 118 4.94 -2.40 -6.11
C LEU A 118 4.38 -1.58 -4.95
N VAL A 119 3.06 -1.38 -4.96
CA VAL A 119 2.31 -0.75 -3.85
C VAL A 119 1.60 -1.85 -3.08
N VAL A 120 1.72 -1.86 -1.75
CA VAL A 120 1.10 -2.85 -0.87
C VAL A 120 0.35 -2.13 0.23
N ASP A 121 -0.94 -2.43 0.38
CA ASP A 121 -1.73 -2.07 1.55
C ASP A 121 -1.82 -3.29 2.48
N TRP A 122 -1.11 -3.21 3.61
CA TRP A 122 -1.02 -4.30 4.58
C TRP A 122 -2.29 -4.46 5.41
N ASN A 123 -3.09 -3.40 5.53
CA ASN A 123 -4.31 -3.42 6.30
C ASN A 123 -5.44 -4.11 5.52
N GLN A 124 -5.50 -3.87 4.21
CA GLN A 124 -6.49 -4.49 3.33
C GLN A 124 -6.07 -5.82 2.73
N GLY A 125 -4.79 -6.17 2.85
CA GLY A 125 -4.22 -7.34 2.20
C GLY A 125 -4.31 -7.25 0.67
N LYS A 126 -3.96 -6.10 0.11
CA LYS A 126 -4.00 -5.85 -1.33
C LYS A 126 -2.65 -5.34 -1.83
N ALA A 127 -2.32 -5.68 -3.06
CA ALA A 127 -1.13 -5.16 -3.72
C ALA A 127 -1.41 -4.82 -5.18
N VAL A 128 -0.71 -3.81 -5.71
CA VAL A 128 -0.77 -3.40 -7.11
C VAL A 128 0.65 -3.32 -7.66
N THR A 129 0.90 -4.04 -8.75
CA THR A 129 2.16 -4.03 -9.50
C THR A 129 2.17 -2.94 -10.56
N GLY A 130 3.29 -2.24 -10.74
CA GLY A 130 3.47 -1.28 -11.82
C GLY A 130 2.88 0.11 -11.53
N GLU A 131 2.62 0.88 -12.59
CA GLU A 131 2.25 2.31 -12.51
C GLU A 131 0.78 2.60 -12.87
N ASN A 132 -0.12 1.61 -12.79
CA ASN A 132 -1.53 1.83 -13.09
C ASN A 132 -2.19 2.70 -12.01
N GLU A 133 -2.25 4.01 -12.28
CA GLU A 133 -2.80 5.02 -11.38
C GLU A 133 -4.23 4.69 -10.92
N SER A 134 -5.08 4.19 -11.81
CA SER A 134 -6.48 3.87 -11.47
C SER A 134 -6.58 2.74 -10.43
N GLU A 135 -5.73 1.72 -10.56
CA GLU A 135 -5.69 0.61 -9.60
C GLU A 135 -5.08 1.05 -8.27
N ILE A 136 -4.05 1.89 -8.29
CA ILE A 136 -3.43 2.45 -7.09
C ILE A 136 -4.44 3.32 -6.32
N LEU A 137 -5.14 4.24 -6.99
CA LEU A 137 -6.16 5.07 -6.36
C LEU A 137 -7.37 4.26 -5.88
N SER A 138 -7.70 3.15 -6.55
CA SER A 138 -8.75 2.23 -6.10
C SER A 138 -8.35 1.48 -4.82
N LEU A 139 -7.09 1.05 -4.74
CA LEU A 139 -6.50 0.46 -3.53
C LEU A 139 -6.56 1.45 -2.37
N LEU A 140 -6.12 2.71 -2.56
CA LEU A 140 -6.18 3.73 -1.52
C LEU A 140 -7.62 4.05 -1.07
N ARG A 141 -8.59 4.18 -1.98
CA ARG A 141 -9.98 4.49 -1.58
C ARG A 141 -10.65 3.34 -0.83
N SER A 142 -10.28 2.11 -1.16
CA SER A 142 -10.82 0.93 -0.48
C SER A 142 -10.45 0.92 1.00
N ALA A 143 -9.28 1.47 1.37
CA ALA A 143 -8.80 1.55 2.75
C ALA A 143 -9.70 2.35 3.70
N SER A 144 -10.58 3.22 3.16
CA SER A 144 -11.53 4.01 3.95
C SER A 144 -12.85 3.31 4.24
N LYS A 145 -13.13 2.15 3.64
CA LYS A 145 -14.48 1.53 3.64
C LYS A 145 -14.72 0.45 4.70
N GLU A 146 -13.79 0.20 5.61
CA GLU A 146 -14.05 -0.72 6.72
C GLU A 146 -14.84 0.02 7.81
N THR A 147 -16.16 -0.22 7.85
CA THR A 147 -17.12 0.22 8.87
C THR A 147 -17.68 -0.97 9.63
#